data_AF-A0AA36AL30-F1
#
_entry.id   AF-A0AA36AL30-F1
#
_cell.length_a   1.000
_cell.length_b   1.000
_cell.length_c   1.000
_cell.angle_alpha   90.00
_cell.angle_beta   90.00
_cell.angle_gamma   90.00
#
_symmetry.space_group_name_H-M   'P 1'
#
loop_
_entity.id
_entity.type
_entity.pdbx_description
1 polymer ?
#
loop_
_entity_poly.entity_id
_entity_poly.type
_entity_poly.pdbx_seq_one_letter_code
_entity_poly.pdbx_strand_id
1 'polypeptide(L)'
;METSACIKALVFATTQYYNNKTDSTLVHLQRQLDVMIGVTAQRSNSKYFLPPQLAATECLTCLVDVLSDPSTVPHLSLKCIQLLGNLVHEPQIRTSLYKDFNLFAALASLIINNSNKASDNLALDSVQLLQKITYGQAINFYENYYEDLISYLVKQMKYLAS
;
A
#
# COMPACT_ATOMS: atom_id res chain seq x y z
N MET A 1 16.78 -14.88 9.91
CA MET A 1 15.60 -14.28 10.57
C MET A 1 14.37 -14.89 9.91
N GLU A 2 13.48 -15.52 10.67
CA GLU A 2 12.33 -16.22 10.11
C GLU A 2 11.29 -15.20 9.62
N THR A 3 11.03 -15.15 8.30
CA THR A 3 10.09 -14.18 7.69
C THR A 3 8.70 -14.23 8.34
N SER A 4 8.26 -15.40 8.77
CA SER A 4 7.00 -15.59 9.52
C SER A 4 6.96 -14.83 10.85
N ALA A 5 8.07 -14.78 11.60
CA ALA A 5 8.15 -14.00 12.84
C ALA A 5 8.06 -12.49 12.56
N CYS A 6 8.62 -12.05 11.44
CA CYS A 6 8.59 -10.65 11.03
C CYS A 6 7.17 -10.22 10.62
N ILE A 7 6.45 -11.07 9.88
CA ILE A 7 5.04 -10.86 9.52
C ILE A 7 4.17 -10.70 10.76
N LYS A 8 4.31 -11.61 11.73
CA LYS A 8 3.56 -11.54 13.01
C LYS A 8 3.91 -10.27 13.81
N ALA A 9 5.19 -9.90 13.85
CA ALA A 9 5.62 -8.68 14.52
C ALA A 9 5.02 -7.42 13.89
N LEU A 10 4.91 -7.38 12.57
CA LEU A 10 4.27 -6.28 11.86
C LEU A 10 2.77 -6.22 12.14
N VAL A 11 2.04 -7.33 12.01
CA VAL A 11 0.59 -7.40 12.32
C VAL A 11 0.32 -6.94 13.76
N PHE A 12 1.13 -7.41 14.71
CA PHE A 12 1.03 -7.01 16.10
C PHE A 12 1.29 -5.50 16.29
N ALA A 13 2.33 -4.96 15.65
CA ALA A 13 2.65 -3.53 15.73
C ALA A 13 1.52 -2.66 15.15
N THR A 14 0.92 -3.08 14.03
CA THR A 14 -0.22 -2.38 13.41
C THR A 14 -1.43 -2.39 14.33
N THR A 15 -1.74 -3.54 14.92
CA THR A 15 -2.84 -3.68 15.90
C THR A 15 -2.63 -2.78 17.12
N GLN A 16 -1.40 -2.72 17.64
CA GLN A 16 -1.05 -1.84 18.76
C GLN A 16 -1.20 -0.36 18.40
N TYR A 17 -0.79 0.04 17.19
CA TYR A 17 -0.95 1.41 16.71
C TYR A 17 -2.43 1.81 16.61
N TYR A 18 -3.29 0.94 16.08
CA TYR A 18 -4.73 1.23 15.98
C TYR A 18 -5.45 1.25 17.32
N ASN A 19 -5.05 0.38 18.25
CA ASN A 19 -5.62 0.36 19.59
C ASN A 19 -5.16 1.56 20.44
N ASN A 20 -3.93 2.03 20.24
CA ASN A 20 -3.35 3.13 20.99
C ASN A 20 -2.45 3.99 20.09
N LYS A 21 -3.00 5.07 19.50
CA LYS A 21 -2.26 6.01 18.65
C LYS A 21 -1.38 6.93 19.50
N THR A 22 -0.19 6.45 19.89
CA THR A 22 0.83 7.21 20.61
C THR A 22 2.12 7.29 19.77
N ASP A 23 3.01 8.22 20.11
CA ASP A 23 4.30 8.34 19.41
C ASP A 23 5.14 7.05 19.53
N SER A 24 5.03 6.33 20.65
CA SER A 24 5.74 5.08 20.85
C SER A 24 5.26 3.96 19.93
N THR A 25 3.93 3.82 19.74
CA THR A 25 3.37 2.79 18.85
C THR A 25 3.63 3.13 17.38
N LEU A 26 3.61 4.41 17.04
CA LEU A 26 3.98 4.90 15.71
C LEU A 26 5.44 4.57 15.36
N VAL A 27 6.38 4.90 16.25
CA VAL A 27 7.81 4.58 16.04
C VAL A 27 8.04 3.07 15.97
N HIS A 28 7.32 2.29 16.79
CA HIS A 28 7.41 0.83 16.74
C HIS A 28 6.92 0.28 15.39
N LEU A 29 5.76 0.72 14.89
CA LEU A 29 5.24 0.31 13.59
C LEU A 29 6.19 0.70 12.45
N GLN A 30 6.75 1.92 12.46
CA GLN A 30 7.72 2.37 11.47
C GLN A 30 8.94 1.44 11.41
N ARG A 31 9.49 1.06 12.56
CA ARG A 31 10.64 0.13 12.63
C ARG A 31 10.29 -1.24 12.05
N GLN A 32 9.11 -1.78 12.36
CA GLN A 32 8.68 -3.06 11.79
C GLN A 32 8.51 -2.96 10.28
N LEU A 33 7.94 -1.87 9.76
CA LEU A 33 7.85 -1.63 8.32
C LEU A 33 9.23 -1.58 7.66
N ASP A 34 10.22 -0.89 8.26
CA ASP A 34 11.59 -0.83 7.72
C ASP A 34 12.26 -2.20 7.66
N VAL A 35 12.12 -3.01 8.71
CA VAL A 35 12.59 -4.40 8.72
C VAL A 35 11.94 -5.19 7.59
N MET A 36 10.62 -5.07 7.42
CA MET A 36 9.89 -5.78 6.38
C MET A 36 10.24 -5.33 4.97
N ILE A 37 10.48 -4.04 4.75
CA ILE A 37 10.98 -3.50 3.49
C ILE A 37 12.35 -4.13 3.17
N GLY A 38 13.25 -4.20 4.15
CA GLY A 38 14.55 -4.84 4.00
C GLY A 38 14.45 -6.33 3.66
N VAL A 39 13.55 -7.06 4.34
CA VAL A 39 13.32 -8.50 4.10
C VAL A 39 12.73 -8.75 2.71
N THR A 40 11.79 -7.91 2.27
CA THR A 40 11.08 -8.07 0.98
C THR A 40 11.83 -7.49 -0.22
N ALA A 41 12.88 -6.69 0.00
CA ALA A 41 13.76 -6.22 -1.07
C ALA A 41 14.41 -7.38 -1.84
N GLN A 42 14.63 -8.51 -1.17
CA GLN A 42 15.06 -9.76 -1.81
C GLN A 42 13.84 -10.52 -2.35
N ARG A 43 13.68 -10.54 -3.69
CA ARG A 43 12.52 -11.14 -4.38
C ARG A 43 12.18 -12.58 -3.98
N SER A 44 13.13 -13.35 -3.47
CA SER A 44 12.91 -14.71 -2.97
C SER A 44 11.92 -14.78 -1.79
N ASN A 45 11.88 -13.72 -0.96
CA ASN A 45 11.08 -13.69 0.27
C ASN A 45 9.63 -13.25 0.04
N SER A 46 9.29 -12.74 -1.15
CA SER A 46 7.91 -12.36 -1.47
C SER A 46 6.96 -13.56 -1.45
N LYS A 47 7.46 -14.79 -1.65
CA LYS A 47 6.66 -16.02 -1.61
C LYS A 47 6.00 -16.31 -0.25
N TYR A 48 6.56 -15.78 0.84
CA TYR A 48 5.95 -15.90 2.19
C TYR A 48 4.69 -15.04 2.35
N PHE A 49 4.37 -14.21 1.38
CA PHE A 49 3.17 -13.37 1.34
C PHE A 49 2.11 -13.90 0.39
N LEU A 50 2.26 -15.13 -0.10
CA LEU A 50 1.28 -15.75 -0.97
C LEU A 50 0.04 -16.16 -0.17
N PRO A 51 -1.16 -15.66 -0.53
CA PRO A 51 -2.42 -16.23 -0.05
C PRO A 51 -2.53 -17.70 -0.49
N PRO A 52 -3.17 -18.59 0.29
CA PRO A 52 -4.11 -18.33 1.39
C PRO A 52 -3.48 -18.40 2.78
N GLN A 53 -2.16 -18.20 2.93
CA GLN A 53 -1.55 -18.23 4.26
C GLN A 53 -2.15 -17.14 5.15
N LEU A 54 -2.83 -17.52 6.23
CA LEU A 54 -3.60 -16.60 7.09
C LEU A 54 -2.78 -15.38 7.53
N ALA A 55 -1.55 -15.61 7.99
CA ALA A 55 -0.65 -14.54 8.43
C ALA A 55 -0.25 -13.57 7.30
N ALA A 56 -0.12 -14.06 6.07
CA ALA A 56 0.14 -13.23 4.90
C ALA A 56 -1.09 -12.37 4.57
N THR A 57 -2.27 -12.98 4.53
CA THR A 57 -3.54 -12.26 4.27
C THR A 57 -3.79 -11.19 5.33
N GLU A 58 -3.61 -11.50 6.60
CA GLU A 58 -3.75 -10.56 7.71
C GLU A 58 -2.76 -9.40 7.57
N CYS A 59 -1.51 -9.69 7.25
CA CYS A 59 -0.49 -8.66 7.02
C CYS A 59 -0.84 -7.75 5.83
N LEU A 60 -1.28 -8.31 4.71
CA LEU A 60 -1.70 -7.52 3.54
C LEU A 60 -2.93 -6.65 3.87
N THR A 61 -3.88 -7.20 4.64
CA THR A 61 -5.06 -6.46 5.13
C THR A 61 -4.62 -5.27 5.98
N CYS A 62 -3.76 -5.50 6.98
CA CYS A 62 -3.21 -4.44 7.82
C CYS A 62 -2.53 -3.32 7.02
N LEU A 63 -1.79 -3.66 5.95
CA LEU A 63 -1.15 -2.66 5.09
C LEU A 63 -2.18 -1.83 4.32
N VAL A 64 -3.21 -2.47 3.79
CA VAL A 64 -4.30 -1.79 3.08
C VAL A 64 -5.11 -0.91 4.03
N ASP A 65 -5.35 -1.36 5.27
CA ASP A 65 -6.04 -0.58 6.30
C ASP A 65 -5.26 0.69 6.65
N VAL A 66 -3.93 0.60 6.82
CA VAL A 66 -3.04 1.76 7.04
C VAL A 66 -3.13 2.78 5.90
N LEU A 67 -3.24 2.31 4.66
CA LEU A 67 -3.41 3.19 3.50
C LEU A 67 -4.83 3.77 3.39
N SER A 68 -5.83 3.09 3.95
CA SER A 68 -7.23 3.49 3.90
C SER A 68 -7.61 4.48 5.00
N ASP A 69 -6.87 4.51 6.12
CA ASP A 69 -7.10 5.45 7.23
C ASP A 69 -6.62 6.87 6.86
N PRO A 70 -7.53 7.87 6.76
CA PRO A 70 -7.18 9.25 6.42
C PRO A 70 -6.37 9.96 7.51
N SER A 71 -6.35 9.43 8.74
CA SER A 71 -5.57 9.96 9.86
C SER A 71 -4.12 9.44 9.90
N THR A 72 -3.77 8.50 9.03
CA THR A 72 -2.41 7.97 8.92
C THR A 72 -1.43 9.04 8.49
N VAL A 73 -0.28 9.11 9.16
CA VAL A 73 0.78 10.04 8.80
C VAL A 73 1.40 9.69 7.44
N PRO A 74 1.71 10.68 6.56
CA PRO A 74 2.20 10.42 5.20
C PRO A 74 3.42 9.50 5.13
N HIS A 75 4.32 9.58 6.11
CA HIS A 75 5.52 8.74 6.15
C HIS A 75 5.22 7.24 6.35
N LEU A 76 4.16 6.90 7.11
CA LEU A 76 3.71 5.51 7.24
C LEU A 76 3.14 5.01 5.92
N SER A 77 2.29 5.81 5.27
CA SER A 77 1.71 5.47 3.97
C SER A 77 2.80 5.20 2.92
N LEU A 78 3.85 6.02 2.88
CA LEU A 78 5.01 5.80 2.00
C LEU A 78 5.70 4.47 2.24
N LYS A 79 5.96 4.11 3.50
CA LYS A 79 6.57 2.81 3.84
C LYS A 79 5.68 1.63 3.44
N CYS A 80 4.37 1.75 3.64
CA CYS A 80 3.40 0.74 3.20
C CYS A 80 3.39 0.60 1.66
N ILE A 81 3.41 1.71 0.92
CA ILE A 81 3.50 1.71 -0.54
C ILE A 81 4.81 1.06 -1.01
N GLN A 82 5.94 1.38 -0.37
CA GLN A 82 7.23 0.78 -0.69
C GLN A 82 7.23 -0.74 -0.47
N LEU A 83 6.71 -1.19 0.68
CA LEU A 83 6.58 -2.61 1.00
C LEU A 83 5.69 -3.34 -0.01
N LEU A 84 4.50 -2.81 -0.30
CA LEU A 84 3.61 -3.37 -1.32
C LEU A 84 4.26 -3.35 -2.71
N GLY A 85 5.02 -2.31 -3.03
CA GLY A 85 5.81 -2.20 -4.26
C GLY A 85 6.80 -3.35 -4.46
N ASN A 86 7.41 -3.84 -3.39
CA ASN A 86 8.27 -5.03 -3.41
C ASN A 86 7.45 -6.32 -3.65
N LEU A 87 6.24 -6.41 -3.09
CA LEU A 87 5.40 -7.61 -3.15
C LEU A 87 4.69 -7.79 -4.49
N VAL A 88 4.25 -6.71 -5.16
CA VAL A 88 3.53 -6.77 -6.45
C VAL A 88 4.36 -7.28 -7.63
N HIS A 89 5.65 -7.56 -7.41
CA HIS A 89 6.50 -8.26 -8.38
C HIS A 89 6.06 -9.73 -8.57
N GLU A 90 5.45 -10.33 -7.55
CA GLU A 90 4.87 -11.67 -7.62
C GLU A 90 3.45 -11.59 -8.21
N PRO A 91 3.19 -12.18 -9.40
CA PRO A 91 1.90 -12.03 -10.10
C PRO A 91 0.69 -12.51 -9.30
N GLN A 92 0.86 -13.55 -8.46
CA GLN A 92 -0.20 -14.07 -7.62
C GLN A 92 -0.60 -13.06 -6.53
N ILE A 93 0.39 -12.46 -5.85
CA ILE A 93 0.15 -11.41 -4.85
C ILE A 93 -0.48 -10.19 -5.50
N ARG A 94 0.04 -9.76 -6.65
CA ARG A 94 -0.53 -8.64 -7.42
C ARG A 94 -2.01 -8.87 -7.75
N THR A 95 -2.34 -10.07 -8.23
CA THR A 95 -3.73 -10.40 -8.60
C THR A 95 -4.63 -10.41 -7.38
N SER A 96 -4.15 -10.99 -6.27
CA SER A 96 -4.91 -11.00 -5.03
C SER A 96 -5.11 -9.59 -4.48
N LEU A 97 -4.06 -8.76 -4.41
CA LEU A 97 -4.14 -7.35 -3.99
C LEU A 97 -5.12 -6.51 -4.83
N TYR A 98 -5.33 -6.86 -6.11
CA TYR A 98 -6.30 -6.18 -6.96
C TYR A 98 -7.74 -6.70 -6.77
N LYS A 99 -7.92 -8.02 -6.61
CA LYS A 99 -9.26 -8.65 -6.61
C LYS A 99 -9.85 -8.86 -5.21
N ASP A 100 -9.00 -9.22 -4.26
CA ASP A 100 -9.40 -9.69 -2.94
C ASP A 100 -9.19 -8.61 -1.86
N PHE A 101 -8.37 -7.60 -2.16
CA PHE A 101 -8.10 -6.48 -1.26
C PHE A 101 -8.57 -5.17 -1.91
N ASN A 102 -9.12 -4.26 -1.11
CA ASN A 102 -9.57 -2.94 -1.56
C ASN A 102 -8.41 -1.96 -1.81
N LEU A 103 -7.26 -2.45 -2.30
CA LEU A 103 -6.05 -1.65 -2.49
C LEU A 103 -6.24 -0.56 -3.55
N PHE A 104 -7.02 -0.84 -4.61
CA PHE A 104 -7.32 0.16 -5.65
C PHE A 104 -7.99 1.39 -5.04
N ALA A 105 -9.09 1.20 -4.32
CA ALA A 105 -9.83 2.25 -3.64
C ALA A 105 -8.95 3.04 -2.65
N ALA A 106 -8.14 2.34 -1.85
CA ALA A 106 -7.22 2.96 -0.89
C ALA A 106 -6.20 3.88 -1.60
N LEU A 107 -5.56 3.41 -2.67
CA LEU A 107 -4.60 4.20 -3.44
C LEU A 107 -5.26 5.37 -4.17
N ALA A 108 -6.44 5.17 -4.76
CA ALA A 108 -7.17 6.24 -5.43
C ALA A 108 -7.55 7.35 -4.45
N SER A 109 -8.06 7.00 -3.27
CA SER A 109 -8.35 7.96 -2.20
C SER A 109 -7.10 8.73 -1.76
N LEU A 110 -5.96 8.03 -1.57
CA LEU A 110 -4.68 8.68 -1.24
C LEU A 110 -4.22 9.68 -2.31
N ILE A 111 -4.38 9.35 -3.58
CA ILE A 111 -4.02 10.24 -4.70
C ILE A 111 -4.91 11.49 -4.69
N ILE A 112 -6.23 11.31 -4.59
CA ILE A 112 -7.20 12.42 -4.60
C ILE A 112 -6.96 13.35 -3.41
N ASN A 113 -6.77 12.80 -2.21
CA ASN A 113 -6.59 13.57 -0.98
C ASN A 113 -5.26 14.34 -0.92
N ASN A 114 -4.25 13.91 -1.67
CA ASN A 114 -2.93 14.58 -1.71
C ASN A 114 -2.67 15.31 -3.03
N SER A 115 -3.65 15.34 -3.94
CA SER A 115 -3.56 15.94 -5.29
C SER A 115 -3.15 17.41 -5.35
N ASN A 116 -3.47 18.19 -4.32
CA ASN A 116 -3.21 19.63 -4.25
C ASN A 116 -1.94 19.99 -3.45
N LYS A 117 -1.22 18.99 -2.93
CA LYS A 117 0.00 19.21 -2.15
C LYS A 117 1.21 19.16 -3.09
N ALA A 118 1.77 20.33 -3.38
CA ALA A 118 2.79 20.55 -4.42
C ALA A 118 4.14 19.82 -4.24
N SER A 119 4.31 19.03 -3.18
CA SER A 119 5.57 18.41 -2.76
C SER A 119 5.53 16.88 -2.67
N ASP A 120 4.40 16.23 -2.97
CA ASP A 120 4.16 14.91 -2.36
C ASP A 120 4.56 13.74 -3.27
N ASN A 121 5.76 13.21 -3.00
CA ASN A 121 6.20 11.87 -3.43
C ASN A 121 5.11 10.80 -3.20
N LEU A 122 4.24 10.98 -2.19
CA LEU A 122 3.17 10.07 -1.86
C LEU A 122 2.14 9.88 -2.98
N ALA A 123 1.70 10.96 -3.64
CA ALA A 123 0.74 10.83 -4.73
C ALA A 123 1.36 10.13 -5.95
N LEU A 124 2.61 10.46 -6.26
CA LEU A 124 3.36 9.85 -7.36
C LEU A 124 3.62 8.36 -7.11
N ASP A 125 4.12 8.00 -5.93
CA ASP A 125 4.39 6.61 -5.55
C ASP A 125 3.11 5.78 -5.52
N SER A 126 1.99 6.38 -5.09
CA SER A 126 0.66 5.76 -5.15
C SER A 126 0.24 5.48 -6.59
N VAL A 127 0.41 6.44 -7.51
CA VAL A 127 0.12 6.24 -8.95
C VAL A 127 0.99 5.14 -9.55
N GLN A 128 2.29 5.09 -9.21
CA GLN A 128 3.20 4.05 -9.70
C GLN A 128 2.80 2.65 -9.21
N LEU A 129 2.39 2.53 -7.94
CA LEU A 129 1.89 1.26 -7.42
C LEU A 129 0.55 0.88 -8.08
N LEU A 130 -0.35 1.85 -8.26
CA LEU A 130 -1.64 1.66 -8.91
C LEU A 130 -1.47 1.14 -10.34
N GLN A 131 -0.52 1.70 -11.09
CA GLN A 131 -0.16 1.22 -12.43
C GLN A 131 0.29 -0.24 -12.39
N LYS A 132 1.15 -0.60 -11.42
CA LYS A 132 1.67 -1.97 -11.30
C LYS A 132 0.57 -2.99 -11.01
N ILE A 133 -0.42 -2.65 -10.18
CA ILE A 133 -1.49 -3.58 -9.79
C ILE A 133 -2.60 -3.72 -10.84
N THR A 134 -2.87 -2.65 -11.60
CA THR A 134 -3.90 -2.64 -12.64
C THR A 134 -3.43 -3.24 -13.96
N TYR A 135 -2.10 -3.27 -14.21
CA TYR A 135 -1.56 -3.80 -15.46
C TYR A 135 -1.92 -5.26 -15.69
N GLY A 136 -2.59 -5.54 -16.82
CA GLY A 136 -3.02 -6.88 -17.22
C GLY A 136 -4.22 -7.43 -16.43
N GLN A 137 -4.89 -6.60 -15.63
CA GLN A 137 -6.15 -6.95 -14.97
C GLN A 137 -7.33 -6.36 -15.74
N ALA A 138 -8.47 -7.06 -15.73
CA ALA A 138 -9.72 -6.51 -16.24
C ALA A 138 -10.20 -5.41 -15.28
N ILE A 139 -10.35 -4.19 -15.80
CA ILE A 139 -10.79 -3.03 -15.03
C ILE A 139 -12.30 -3.15 -14.79
N ASN A 140 -12.70 -3.23 -13.53
CA ASN A 140 -14.11 -3.17 -13.13
C ASN A 140 -14.51 -1.71 -12.88
N PHE A 141 -15.09 -1.06 -13.88
CA PHE A 141 -15.51 0.35 -13.85
C PHE A 141 -16.62 0.70 -12.84
N TYR A 142 -17.08 -0.25 -12.02
CA TYR A 142 -18.14 -0.04 -11.04
C TYR A 142 -17.66 0.65 -9.75
N GLU A 143 -16.36 0.88 -9.57
CA GLU A 143 -15.86 1.57 -8.39
C GLU A 143 -15.91 3.10 -8.57
N ASN A 144 -16.48 3.79 -7.58
CA ASN A 144 -16.69 5.24 -7.58
C ASN A 144 -15.40 6.07 -7.74
N TYR A 145 -14.23 5.46 -7.58
CA TYR A 145 -12.94 6.14 -7.64
C TYR A 145 -12.37 6.29 -9.06
N TYR A 146 -12.91 5.59 -10.06
CA TYR A 146 -12.36 5.63 -11.43
C TYR A 146 -12.53 7.00 -12.10
N GLU A 147 -13.70 7.64 -11.97
CA GLU A 147 -13.99 8.92 -12.61
C GLU A 147 -13.11 10.05 -12.06
N ASP A 148 -13.00 10.11 -10.73
CA ASP A 148 -12.15 11.08 -10.04
C ASP A 148 -10.66 10.88 -10.37
N LEU A 149 -10.22 9.63 -10.42
CA LEU A 149 -8.83 9.28 -10.76
C LEU A 149 -8.50 9.65 -12.22
N ILE A 150 -9.39 9.34 -13.17
CA ILE A 150 -9.20 9.72 -14.59
C ILE A 150 -9.14 11.24 -14.71
N SER A 151 -10.06 11.95 -14.06
CA SER A 151 -10.10 13.42 -14.05
C SER A 151 -8.79 14.01 -13.49
N TYR A 152 -8.29 13.44 -12.39
CA TYR A 152 -7.01 13.83 -11.79
C TYR A 152 -5.84 13.60 -12.75
N LEU A 153 -5.71 12.39 -13.34
CA LEU A 153 -4.62 12.05 -14.25
C LEU A 153 -4.62 12.96 -15.49
N VAL A 154 -5.80 13.23 -16.07
CA VAL A 154 -5.95 14.14 -17.21
C VAL A 154 -5.53 15.56 -16.84
N LYS A 155 -5.91 16.05 -15.65
CA LYS A 155 -5.49 17.38 -15.17
C LYS A 155 -3.97 17.48 -15.02
N GLN A 156 -3.33 16.46 -14.46
CA GLN A 156 -1.87 16.42 -14.29
C GLN A 156 -1.14 16.38 -15.64
N MET A 157 -1.62 15.60 -16.61
CA MET A 157 -1.03 15.57 -17.96
C MET A 157 -1.09 16.93 -18.67
N LYS A 158 -2.19 17.69 -18.50
CA LYS A 158 -2.32 19.03 -19.07
C LYS A 158 -1.34 20.03 -18.44
N TYR A 159 -1.12 19.93 -17.14
CA TYR A 159 -0.17 20.80 -16.42
C TYR A 159 1.29 20.55 -16.84
N LEU A 160 1.65 19.31 -17.18
CA LEU A 160 3.00 18.97 -17.66
C LEU A 160 3.27 19.37 -19.12
N ALA A 161 2.22 19.59 -19.92
CA ALA A 161 2.32 19.95 -21.34
C ALA A 161 2.33 21.46 -21.61
N SER A 162 2.13 22.27 -20.58
CA SER A 162 2.13 23.74 -20.58
C SER A 162 3.40 24.30 -19.96
#